data_AF-A0A841T8R1-F1
#
_entry.id   AF-A0A841T8R1-F1
#
_cell.length_a   1.000
_cell.length_b   1.000
_cell.length_c   1.000
_cell.angle_alpha   90.00
_cell.angle_beta   90.00
_cell.angle_gamma   90.00
#
_symmetry.space_group_name_H-M   'P 1'
#
loop_
_entity.id
_entity.type
_entity.pdbx_description
1 polymer ?
#
loop_
_entity_poly.entity_id
_entity_poly.type
_entity_poly.pdbx_seq_one_letter_code
_entity_poly.pdbx_strand_id
1 'polypeptide(L)'
;MNEFSTALVKVTDIYAPMIERQLNGNGVHLDPYARQCVVNAISVINSVLDSKAISWNDEKLDKNNITQVLMNVAALKLNAAASPREVFFQIRNVNVKAKPSDPDNWRKQIEMGIEGDGNDAILNRFGRNVKQVRPYWLVREKDHFEYPGFNGLEMTPPVWRPTGQGEVVRIVYPIIFNDNSIQYFIGERDDVVKNLIAHMNNNMMNETFGVCADRFKATSEQKKQIAAKKAEILKKAKEAGLGALDDPELQQYISPAWSEFHSREQMLIRKMRNNIVKKIPKDFGSAFVEILHNNVADETYSSVQREISENANSEPIDVEAKVTNETTEAVPNSITETPVGGEATREEGKQEDPAQGDLFDQEMAAAEAYAAGVGATPDF
;
A
#
# COMPACT_ATOMS: atom_id res chain seq x y z
N MET A 1 -0.49 -45.11 11.11
CA MET A 1 0.81 -44.46 11.33
C MET A 1 0.52 -42.98 11.53
N ASN A 2 0.90 -42.39 12.66
CA ASN A 2 0.80 -40.93 12.80
C ASN A 2 1.89 -40.31 11.93
N GLU A 3 1.49 -39.59 10.90
CA GLU A 3 2.39 -38.85 10.02
C GLU A 3 3.14 -37.80 10.86
N PHE A 4 4.48 -37.85 10.84
CA PHE A 4 5.29 -36.91 11.59
C PHE A 4 5.17 -35.53 10.94
N SER A 5 4.45 -34.60 11.60
CA SER A 5 4.23 -33.24 11.11
C SER A 5 4.89 -32.23 12.04
N THR A 6 5.76 -31.38 11.48
CA THR A 6 6.42 -30.30 12.23
C THR A 6 5.43 -29.18 12.56
N ALA A 7 5.75 -28.33 13.54
CA ALA A 7 4.91 -27.18 13.87
C ALA A 7 4.69 -26.26 12.65
N LEU A 8 5.72 -26.09 11.81
CA LEU A 8 5.65 -25.30 10.58
C LEU A 8 4.70 -25.89 9.54
N VAL A 9 4.68 -27.23 9.40
CA VAL A 9 3.74 -27.92 8.49
C VAL A 9 2.31 -27.66 8.94
N LYS A 10 2.02 -27.82 10.24
CA LYS A 10 0.68 -27.54 10.79
C LYS A 10 0.22 -26.09 10.54
N VAL A 11 1.11 -25.12 10.72
CA VAL A 11 0.80 -23.70 10.44
C VAL A 11 0.52 -23.51 8.95
N THR A 12 1.33 -24.13 8.09
CA THR A 12 1.17 -24.05 6.63
C THR A 12 -0.17 -24.64 6.18
N ASP A 13 -0.54 -25.80 6.73
CA ASP A 13 -1.80 -26.50 6.42
C ASP A 13 -3.04 -25.71 6.88
N ILE A 14 -2.90 -24.83 7.88
CA ILE A 14 -3.97 -23.94 8.34
C ILE A 14 -4.07 -22.71 7.42
N TYR A 15 -2.97 -21.98 7.24
CA TYR A 15 -3.01 -20.67 6.58
C TYR A 15 -3.09 -20.79 5.06
N ALA A 16 -2.32 -21.67 4.41
CA ALA A 16 -2.28 -21.70 2.94
C ALA A 16 -3.64 -21.98 2.29
N PRO A 17 -4.44 -22.98 2.72
CA PRO A 17 -5.78 -23.20 2.17
C PRO A 17 -6.78 -22.08 2.52
N MET A 18 -6.61 -21.42 3.67
CA MET A 18 -7.44 -20.28 4.06
C MET A 18 -7.20 -19.08 3.13
N ILE A 19 -5.94 -18.73 2.88
CA ILE A 19 -5.55 -17.64 1.98
C ILE A 19 -6.04 -17.91 0.56
N GLU A 20 -5.88 -19.14 0.08
CA GLU A 20 -6.38 -19.55 -1.23
C GLU A 20 -7.90 -19.34 -1.37
N ARG A 21 -8.70 -19.79 -0.38
CA ARG A 21 -10.15 -19.59 -0.39
C ARG A 21 -10.54 -18.11 -0.37
N GLN A 22 -9.87 -17.30 0.45
CA GLN A 22 -10.16 -15.87 0.54
C GLN A 22 -9.83 -15.12 -0.74
N LEU A 23 -8.68 -15.40 -1.36
CA LEU A 23 -8.30 -14.77 -2.62
C LEU A 23 -9.22 -15.20 -3.77
N ASN A 24 -9.54 -16.49 -3.87
CA ASN A 24 -10.48 -17.01 -4.87
C ASN A 24 -11.87 -16.35 -4.72
N GLY A 25 -12.35 -16.16 -3.49
CA GLY A 25 -13.60 -15.46 -3.21
C GLY A 25 -13.60 -13.98 -3.64
N ASN A 26 -12.43 -13.36 -3.76
CA ASN A 26 -12.24 -12.00 -4.27
C ASN A 26 -11.84 -11.96 -5.76
N GLY A 27 -12.02 -13.07 -6.49
CA GLY A 27 -11.69 -13.17 -7.91
C GLY A 27 -10.19 -13.22 -8.23
N VAL A 28 -9.34 -13.50 -7.24
CA VAL A 28 -7.89 -13.60 -7.40
C VAL A 28 -7.46 -15.07 -7.29
N HIS A 29 -7.12 -15.67 -8.42
CA HIS A 29 -6.70 -17.07 -8.45
C HIS A 29 -5.25 -17.25 -7.99
N LEU A 30 -5.06 -18.10 -6.99
CA LEU A 30 -3.74 -18.41 -6.45
C LEU A 30 -3.03 -19.45 -7.33
N ASP A 31 -2.07 -19.00 -8.13
CA ASP A 31 -1.21 -19.91 -8.90
C ASP A 31 -0.18 -20.64 -8.00
N PRO A 32 0.49 -21.71 -8.52
CA PRO A 32 1.47 -22.46 -7.74
C PRO A 32 2.62 -21.61 -7.18
N TYR A 33 3.02 -20.55 -7.90
CA TYR A 33 4.10 -19.67 -7.47
C TYR A 33 3.66 -18.77 -6.30
N ALA A 34 2.44 -18.23 -6.36
CA ALA A 34 1.85 -17.44 -5.29
C ALA A 34 1.66 -18.28 -4.02
N ARG A 35 1.27 -19.56 -4.15
CA ARG A 35 1.25 -20.52 -3.03
C ARG A 35 2.65 -20.70 -2.43
N GLN A 36 3.68 -20.87 -3.25
CA GLN A 36 5.06 -20.96 -2.76
C GLN A 36 5.49 -19.70 -2.01
N CYS A 37 5.07 -18.51 -2.47
CA CYS A 37 5.35 -17.25 -1.77
C CYS A 37 4.75 -17.24 -0.35
N VAL A 38 3.52 -17.75 -0.18
CA VAL A 38 2.89 -17.89 1.15
C VAL A 38 3.69 -18.82 2.05
N VAL A 39 4.09 -20.00 1.56
CA VAL A 39 4.88 -20.97 2.35
C VAL A 39 6.21 -20.36 2.78
N ASN A 40 6.90 -19.66 1.87
CA ASN A 40 8.15 -18.97 2.17
C ASN A 40 7.94 -17.86 3.20
N ALA A 41 6.86 -17.08 3.11
CA ALA A 41 6.54 -16.06 4.10
C ALA A 41 6.23 -16.66 5.47
N ILE A 42 5.46 -17.75 5.56
CA ILE A 42 5.20 -18.45 6.84
C ILE A 42 6.52 -18.89 7.49
N SER A 43 7.47 -19.43 6.71
CA SER A 43 8.78 -19.83 7.21
C SER A 43 9.60 -18.65 7.78
N VAL A 44 9.61 -17.52 7.08
CA VAL A 44 10.33 -16.32 7.56
C VAL A 44 9.62 -15.70 8.76
N ILE A 45 8.28 -15.62 8.77
CA ILE A 45 7.50 -15.16 9.93
C ILE A 45 7.76 -16.07 11.13
N ASN A 46 7.81 -17.39 10.95
CA ASN A 46 8.16 -18.32 12.01
C ASN A 46 9.53 -17.99 12.62
N SER A 47 10.54 -17.75 11.78
CA SER A 47 11.87 -17.36 12.24
C SER A 47 11.86 -16.04 13.03
N VAL A 48 11.04 -15.08 12.60
CA VAL A 48 10.85 -13.80 13.29
C VAL A 48 10.17 -13.98 14.65
N LEU A 49 9.12 -14.81 14.74
CA LEU A 49 8.44 -15.16 15.98
C LEU A 49 9.37 -15.90 16.95
N ASP A 50 10.11 -16.89 16.46
CA ASP A 50 11.07 -17.68 17.23
C ASP A 50 12.18 -16.81 17.83
N SER A 51 12.67 -15.82 17.06
CA SER A 51 13.69 -14.86 17.54
C SER A 51 13.23 -14.03 18.76
N LYS A 52 11.92 -13.96 18.99
CA LYS A 52 11.27 -13.27 20.11
C LYS A 52 10.57 -14.22 21.08
N ALA A 53 10.77 -15.54 20.93
CA ALA A 53 10.13 -16.59 21.72
C ALA A 53 8.58 -16.49 21.74
N ILE A 54 7.98 -16.10 20.61
CA ILE A 54 6.53 -16.00 20.44
C ILE A 54 6.03 -17.24 19.69
N SER A 55 4.95 -17.84 20.16
CA SER A 55 4.28 -18.95 19.48
C SER A 55 3.21 -18.46 18.51
N TRP A 56 2.94 -19.20 17.44
CA TRP A 56 1.79 -18.97 16.54
C TRP A 56 0.43 -19.00 17.24
N ASN A 57 0.36 -19.62 18.42
CA ASN A 57 -0.84 -19.70 19.25
C ASN A 57 -0.88 -18.66 20.38
N ASP A 58 0.07 -17.73 20.44
CA ASP A 58 0.08 -16.64 21.43
C ASP A 58 -1.21 -15.83 21.34
N GLU A 59 -1.90 -15.65 22.47
CA GLU A 59 -3.18 -14.96 22.56
C GLU A 59 -3.09 -13.49 22.12
N LYS A 60 -1.93 -12.87 22.29
CA LYS A 60 -1.68 -11.47 21.88
C LYS A 60 -1.27 -11.37 20.42
N LEU A 61 -0.94 -12.46 19.74
CA LEU A 61 -0.62 -12.46 18.31
C LEU A 61 -1.90 -12.30 17.48
N ASP A 62 -1.93 -11.25 16.67
CA ASP A 62 -3.08 -10.91 15.83
C ASP A 62 -3.13 -11.80 14.58
N LYS A 63 -3.95 -12.85 14.65
CA LYS A 63 -4.13 -13.82 13.55
C LYS A 63 -4.80 -13.21 12.32
N ASN A 64 -5.61 -12.16 12.50
CA ASN A 64 -6.24 -11.46 11.38
C ASN A 64 -5.18 -10.66 10.61
N ASN A 65 -4.30 -9.96 11.32
CA ASN A 65 -3.16 -9.28 10.71
C ASN A 65 -2.23 -10.25 9.96
N ILE A 66 -1.92 -11.42 10.53
CA ILE A 66 -1.14 -12.45 9.82
C ILE A 66 -1.83 -12.87 8.52
N THR A 67 -3.14 -13.10 8.58
CA THR A 67 -3.93 -13.47 7.40
C THR A 67 -3.84 -12.40 6.32
N GLN A 68 -4.00 -11.11 6.68
CA GLN A 68 -3.85 -10.00 5.76
C GLN A 68 -2.45 -9.90 5.15
N VAL A 69 -1.40 -10.07 5.97
CA VAL A 69 -0.01 -10.08 5.50
C VAL A 69 0.22 -11.21 4.48
N LEU A 70 -0.25 -12.42 4.77
CA LEU A 70 -0.11 -13.55 3.85
C LEU A 70 -0.95 -13.36 2.56
N MET A 71 -2.12 -12.72 2.64
CA MET A 71 -2.89 -12.32 1.46
C MET A 71 -2.12 -11.32 0.60
N ASN A 72 -1.48 -10.31 1.20
CA ASN A 72 -0.64 -9.35 0.48
C ASN A 72 0.53 -10.04 -0.23
N VAL A 73 1.22 -10.93 0.48
CA VAL A 73 2.33 -11.72 -0.09
C VAL A 73 1.87 -12.53 -1.29
N ALA A 74 0.74 -13.23 -1.16
CA ALA A 74 0.18 -14.06 -2.21
C ALA A 74 -0.26 -13.23 -3.43
N ALA A 75 -1.05 -12.19 -3.19
CA ALA A 75 -1.61 -11.33 -4.23
C ALA A 75 -0.52 -10.60 -5.03
N LEU A 76 0.51 -10.10 -4.35
CA LEU A 76 1.66 -9.42 -4.97
C LEU A 76 2.77 -10.39 -5.40
N LYS A 77 2.59 -11.69 -5.12
CA LYS A 77 3.53 -12.78 -5.41
C LYS A 77 4.95 -12.51 -4.90
N LEU A 78 5.06 -11.92 -3.71
CA LEU A 78 6.34 -11.48 -3.13
C LEU A 78 7.05 -12.65 -2.44
N ASN A 79 8.25 -12.99 -2.91
CA ASN A 79 8.99 -14.12 -2.39
C ASN A 79 9.98 -13.74 -1.27
N ALA A 80 9.66 -14.13 -0.04
CA ALA A 80 10.50 -13.91 1.14
C ALA A 80 11.82 -14.70 1.14
N ALA A 81 11.93 -15.73 0.30
CA ALA A 81 13.13 -16.57 0.16
C ALA A 81 13.98 -16.18 -1.06
N ALA A 82 13.59 -15.16 -1.83
CA ALA A 82 14.39 -14.67 -2.94
C ALA A 82 15.73 -14.08 -2.45
N SER A 83 16.71 -14.02 -3.35
CA SER A 83 18.00 -13.37 -3.11
C SER A 83 18.28 -12.38 -4.26
N PRO A 84 18.21 -11.06 -4.02
CA PRO A 84 17.77 -10.38 -2.79
C PRO A 84 16.31 -10.69 -2.41
N ARG A 85 15.96 -10.57 -1.12
CA ARG A 85 14.59 -10.79 -0.63
C ARG A 85 13.64 -9.78 -1.26
N GLU A 86 12.39 -10.18 -1.52
CA GLU A 86 11.36 -9.28 -2.03
C GLU A 86 10.50 -8.65 -0.92
N VAL A 87 10.50 -9.23 0.28
CA VAL A 87 9.66 -8.83 1.41
C VAL A 87 10.33 -9.16 2.74
N PHE A 88 10.22 -8.25 3.71
CA PHE A 88 10.61 -8.46 5.10
C PHE A 88 9.40 -8.51 6.03
N PHE A 89 9.61 -9.12 7.20
CA PHE A 89 8.63 -9.16 8.28
C PHE A 89 9.28 -8.72 9.60
N GLN A 90 8.57 -7.92 10.39
CA GLN A 90 8.98 -7.56 11.74
C GLN A 90 7.79 -7.56 12.71
N ILE A 91 8.05 -7.76 14.00
CA ILE A 91 6.99 -7.73 15.02
C ILE A 91 6.82 -6.31 15.53
N ARG A 92 5.58 -5.85 15.57
CA ARG A 92 5.17 -4.57 16.15
C ARG A 92 4.19 -4.81 17.29
N ASN A 93 4.35 -4.05 18.37
CA ASN A 93 3.34 -3.98 19.41
C ASN A 93 2.43 -2.78 19.08
N VAL A 94 1.15 -3.05 18.86
CA VAL A 94 0.16 -2.05 18.49
C VAL A 94 -0.95 -2.06 19.53
N ASN A 95 -1.34 -0.89 20.02
CA ASN A 95 -2.52 -0.77 20.86
C ASN A 95 -3.77 -0.69 19.95
N VAL A 96 -4.62 -1.71 20.05
CA VAL A 96 -5.78 -1.91 19.16
C VAL A 96 -7.05 -1.25 19.72
N LYS A 97 -7.03 -0.71 20.95
CA LYS A 97 -8.16 0.04 21.51
C LYS A 97 -7.76 1.49 21.80
N ALA A 98 -8.25 2.39 20.96
CA ALA A 98 -8.27 3.83 21.21
C ALA A 98 -9.69 4.31 21.63
N LYS A 99 -10.44 3.48 22.38
CA LYS A 99 -11.73 3.89 22.97
C LYS A 99 -11.55 4.20 24.46
N PRO A 100 -12.17 5.26 25.02
CA PRO A 100 -12.01 5.66 26.42
C PRO A 100 -12.33 4.57 27.45
N SER A 101 -13.09 3.55 27.08
CA SER A 101 -13.56 2.48 27.96
C SER A 101 -12.58 1.32 28.16
N ASP A 102 -11.54 1.19 27.34
CA ASP A 102 -10.52 0.13 27.50
C ASP A 102 -9.19 0.57 26.86
N PRO A 103 -8.32 1.25 27.63
CA PRO A 103 -7.14 1.93 27.10
C PRO A 103 -5.94 1.01 26.79
N ASP A 104 -5.96 -0.27 27.17
CA ASP A 104 -4.77 -1.13 27.16
C ASP A 104 -4.99 -2.52 26.51
N ASN A 105 -5.34 -2.54 25.22
CA ASN A 105 -5.37 -3.77 24.43
C ASN A 105 -4.20 -3.84 23.44
N TRP A 106 -3.02 -4.15 23.97
CA TRP A 106 -1.81 -4.35 23.19
C TRP A 106 -1.81 -5.71 22.48
N ARG A 107 -1.70 -5.68 21.15
CA ARG A 107 -1.55 -6.85 20.29
C ARG A 107 -0.20 -6.84 19.59
N LYS A 108 0.27 -8.03 19.25
CA LYS A 108 1.46 -8.25 18.44
C LYS A 108 1.01 -8.44 17.00
N GLN A 109 1.47 -7.56 16.13
CA GLN A 109 1.20 -7.60 14.70
C GLN A 109 2.51 -7.86 13.94
N ILE A 110 2.40 -8.55 12.83
CA ILE A 110 3.44 -8.64 11.82
C ILE A 110 3.31 -7.42 10.92
N GLU A 111 4.36 -6.61 10.89
CA GLU A 111 4.55 -5.59 9.88
C GLU A 111 5.30 -6.21 8.70
N MET A 112 4.77 -5.97 7.51
CA MET A 112 5.32 -6.38 6.23
C MET A 112 5.82 -5.14 5.50
N GLY A 113 6.98 -5.23 4.87
CA GLY A 113 7.40 -4.21 3.92
C GLY A 113 8.13 -4.81 2.73
N ILE A 114 8.05 -4.12 1.60
CA ILE A 114 8.74 -4.50 0.36
C ILE A 114 10.22 -4.13 0.51
N GLU A 115 11.10 -5.11 0.32
CA GLU A 115 12.55 -4.92 0.36
C GLU A 115 13.24 -5.49 -0.88
N GLY A 116 14.56 -5.29 -0.93
CA GLY A 116 15.42 -5.77 -2.01
C GLY A 116 14.83 -5.49 -3.39
N ASP A 117 14.53 -6.57 -4.11
CA ASP A 117 14.04 -6.54 -5.49
C ASP A 117 12.50 -6.64 -5.60
N GLY A 118 11.76 -6.53 -4.48
CA GLY A 118 10.32 -6.73 -4.49
C GLY A 118 9.54 -5.73 -5.35
N ASN A 119 9.98 -4.47 -5.43
CA ASN A 119 9.35 -3.49 -6.33
C ASN A 119 9.60 -3.81 -7.81
N ASP A 120 10.80 -4.26 -8.15
CA ASP A 120 11.13 -4.73 -9.50
C ASP A 120 10.34 -5.97 -9.87
N ALA A 121 10.16 -6.88 -8.91
CA ALA A 121 9.38 -8.09 -9.08
C ALA A 121 7.90 -7.77 -9.30
N ILE A 122 7.34 -6.81 -8.55
CA ILE A 122 5.99 -6.27 -8.80
C ILE A 122 5.91 -5.66 -10.19
N LEU A 123 6.88 -4.84 -10.59
CA LEU A 123 6.90 -4.23 -11.93
C LEU A 123 6.97 -5.27 -13.04
N ASN A 124 7.77 -6.32 -12.88
CA ASN A 124 7.90 -7.37 -13.88
C ASN A 124 6.65 -8.25 -13.98
N ARG A 125 5.86 -8.38 -12.91
CA ARG A 125 4.64 -9.19 -12.86
C ARG A 125 3.39 -8.41 -13.26
N PHE A 126 3.32 -7.15 -12.84
CA PHE A 126 2.11 -6.32 -12.91
C PHE A 126 2.34 -5.01 -13.66
N GLY A 127 3.49 -4.77 -14.28
CA GLY A 127 3.71 -3.57 -15.08
C GLY A 127 2.76 -3.54 -16.29
N ARG A 128 2.04 -2.43 -16.49
CA ARG A 128 1.11 -2.31 -17.60
C ARG A 128 1.86 -2.41 -18.93
N ASN A 129 1.50 -3.40 -19.75
CA ASN A 129 2.17 -3.73 -21.01
C ASN A 129 3.65 -4.08 -20.88
N VAL A 130 4.15 -4.35 -19.68
CA VAL A 130 5.55 -4.76 -19.46
C VAL A 130 5.67 -6.24 -19.80
N LYS A 131 6.57 -6.55 -20.75
CA LYS A 131 6.94 -7.91 -21.11
C LYS A 131 8.09 -8.41 -20.24
N GLN A 132 9.09 -7.57 -20.03
CA GLN A 132 10.27 -7.91 -19.26
C GLN A 132 10.99 -6.66 -18.73
N VAL A 133 11.31 -6.66 -17.44
CA VAL A 133 12.26 -5.72 -16.84
C VAL A 133 13.67 -6.27 -17.00
N ARG A 134 14.56 -5.55 -17.68
CA ARG A 134 15.97 -5.96 -17.83
C ARG A 134 16.80 -5.55 -16.61
N PRO A 135 17.98 -6.18 -16.39
CA PRO A 135 18.92 -5.70 -15.38
C PRO A 135 19.21 -4.22 -15.55
N TYR A 136 19.09 -3.47 -14.46
CA TYR A 136 19.33 -2.04 -14.44
C TYR A 136 20.83 -1.73 -14.52
N TRP A 137 21.15 -0.54 -15.03
CA TRP A 137 22.52 -0.04 -15.10
C TRP A 137 22.83 0.78 -13.85
N LEU A 138 24.05 0.63 -13.34
CA LEU A 138 24.60 1.44 -12.25
C LEU A 138 25.62 2.41 -12.84
N VAL A 139 25.13 3.55 -13.31
CA VAL A 139 25.99 4.55 -13.95
C VAL A 139 26.70 5.36 -12.87
N ARG A 140 28.03 5.30 -12.88
CA ARG A 140 28.89 6.00 -11.91
C ARG A 140 29.42 7.32 -12.45
N GLU A 141 29.87 8.19 -11.56
CA GLU A 141 30.39 9.54 -11.89
C GLU A 141 31.43 9.54 -13.02
N LYS A 142 32.30 8.52 -13.04
CA LYS A 142 33.40 8.42 -14.00
C LYS A 142 33.05 7.59 -15.24
N ASP A 143 31.84 7.05 -15.32
CA ASP A 143 31.38 6.33 -16.49
C ASP A 143 31.08 7.30 -17.63
N HIS A 144 31.29 6.83 -18.86
CA HIS A 144 30.81 7.55 -20.02
C HIS A 144 29.34 7.22 -20.22
N PHE A 145 28.47 8.22 -20.07
CA PHE A 145 27.03 8.08 -20.24
C PHE A 145 26.48 9.18 -21.16
N GLU A 146 25.73 8.77 -22.18
CA GLU A 146 24.97 9.66 -23.04
C GLU A 146 23.48 9.40 -22.83
N TYR A 147 22.73 10.47 -22.59
CA TYR A 147 21.29 10.40 -22.44
C TYR A 147 20.61 10.01 -23.76
N PRO A 148 19.41 9.38 -23.69
CA PRO A 148 18.62 9.18 -24.87
C PRO A 148 18.22 10.53 -25.48
N GLY A 149 18.29 10.63 -26.80
CA GLY A 149 17.75 11.75 -27.55
C GLY A 149 16.31 11.44 -27.96
N PHE A 150 15.45 12.45 -27.96
CA PHE A 150 14.10 12.34 -28.49
C PHE A 150 13.88 13.42 -29.54
N ASN A 151 13.49 13.03 -30.75
CA ASN A 151 13.24 13.96 -31.85
C ASN A 151 11.74 14.24 -32.07
N GLY A 152 10.86 13.77 -31.18
CA GLY A 152 9.41 13.88 -31.31
C GLY A 152 8.72 12.60 -31.82
N LEU A 153 9.46 11.68 -32.44
CA LEU A 153 8.94 10.46 -33.04
C LEU A 153 9.70 9.21 -32.58
N GLU A 154 11.03 9.31 -32.53
CA GLU A 154 11.93 8.23 -32.19
C GLU A 154 12.81 8.61 -31.00
N MET A 155 13.10 7.61 -30.17
CA MET A 155 14.07 7.74 -29.09
C MET A 155 15.34 7.01 -29.48
N THR A 156 16.48 7.70 -29.41
CA THR A 156 17.78 7.02 -29.47
C THR A 156 18.06 6.37 -28.11
N PRO A 157 18.51 5.11 -28.05
CA PRO A 157 18.90 4.49 -26.79
C PRO A 157 20.04 5.26 -26.10
N PRO A 158 20.09 5.26 -24.75
CA PRO A 158 21.25 5.77 -24.03
C PRO A 158 22.50 4.92 -24.31
N VAL A 159 23.67 5.55 -24.23
CA VAL A 159 24.98 4.87 -24.34
C VAL A 159 25.63 4.85 -22.96
N TRP A 160 26.10 3.68 -22.53
CA TRP A 160 26.84 3.54 -21.27
C TRP A 160 28.13 2.75 -21.49
N ARG A 161 29.26 3.27 -21.00
CA ARG A 161 30.54 2.56 -20.94
C ARG A 161 31.04 2.58 -19.49
N PRO A 162 30.95 1.45 -18.77
CA PRO A 162 31.32 1.40 -17.36
C PRO A 162 32.83 1.47 -17.18
N THR A 163 33.25 2.29 -16.23
CA THR A 163 34.61 2.36 -15.69
C THR A 163 34.72 1.66 -14.34
N GLY A 164 33.60 1.53 -13.62
CA GLY A 164 33.53 0.91 -12.29
C GLY A 164 34.02 1.80 -11.15
N GLN A 165 34.25 3.10 -11.39
CA GLN A 165 34.80 4.03 -10.40
C GLN A 165 33.82 5.17 -10.06
N GLY A 166 33.86 5.64 -8.81
CA GLY A 166 33.02 6.74 -8.32
C GLY A 166 31.68 6.28 -7.74
N GLU A 167 30.92 7.23 -7.20
CA GLU A 167 29.57 6.97 -6.66
C GLU A 167 28.57 6.70 -7.79
N VAL A 168 27.48 5.97 -7.50
CA VAL A 168 26.39 5.80 -8.46
C VAL A 168 25.58 7.09 -8.53
N VAL A 169 25.62 7.75 -9.68
CA VAL A 169 24.87 9.00 -9.93
C VAL A 169 23.53 8.74 -10.60
N ARG A 170 23.40 7.63 -11.33
CA ARG A 170 22.18 7.31 -12.09
C ARG A 170 21.89 5.84 -12.13
N ILE A 171 20.61 5.53 -12.26
CA ILE A 171 20.12 4.19 -12.56
C ILE A 171 19.29 4.25 -13.83
N VAL A 172 19.54 3.29 -14.74
CA VAL A 172 18.78 3.16 -15.98
C VAL A 172 18.10 1.81 -16.01
N TYR A 173 16.79 1.79 -16.23
CA TYR A 173 15.99 0.59 -16.45
C TYR A 173 15.60 0.47 -17.92
N PRO A 174 16.18 -0.49 -18.66
CA PRO A 174 15.64 -0.92 -19.94
C PRO A 174 14.41 -1.81 -19.69
N ILE A 175 13.26 -1.43 -20.23
CA ILE A 175 12.02 -2.20 -20.11
C ILE A 175 11.53 -2.54 -21.49
N ILE A 176 11.30 -3.84 -21.72
CA ILE A 176 10.71 -4.36 -22.94
C ILE A 176 9.20 -4.41 -22.72
N PHE A 177 8.45 -3.78 -23.62
CA PHE A 177 6.99 -3.80 -23.64
C PHE A 177 6.46 -4.93 -24.53
N ASN A 178 5.17 -5.22 -24.43
CA ASN A 178 4.51 -6.28 -25.19
C ASN A 178 4.53 -6.04 -26.71
N ASP A 179 4.61 -4.79 -27.14
CA ASP A 179 4.82 -4.38 -28.54
C ASP A 179 6.28 -4.52 -29.01
N ASN A 180 7.16 -5.05 -28.16
CA ASN A 180 8.61 -5.15 -28.33
C ASN A 180 9.36 -3.81 -28.39
N SER A 181 8.69 -2.69 -28.07
CA SER A 181 9.39 -1.43 -27.84
C SER A 181 10.24 -1.51 -26.58
N ILE A 182 11.37 -0.80 -26.59
CA ILE A 182 12.26 -0.69 -25.43
C ILE A 182 12.22 0.75 -24.96
N GLN A 183 11.81 0.96 -23.70
CA GLN A 183 11.90 2.26 -23.07
C GLN A 183 12.94 2.24 -21.96
N TYR A 184 13.62 3.38 -21.79
CA TYR A 184 14.67 3.55 -20.80
C TYR A 184 14.19 4.54 -19.76
N PHE A 185 14.03 4.06 -18.53
CA PHE A 185 13.66 4.91 -17.40
C PHE A 185 14.90 5.25 -16.60
N ILE A 186 15.17 6.55 -16.46
CA ILE A 186 16.37 7.04 -15.78
C ILE A 186 15.95 7.69 -14.46
N GLY A 187 16.68 7.37 -13.40
CA GLY A 187 16.60 8.01 -12.10
C GLY A 187 17.94 8.63 -11.74
N GLU A 188 17.88 9.86 -11.25
CA GLU A 188 19.06 10.62 -10.80
C GLU A 188 19.24 10.46 -9.28
N ARG A 189 20.49 10.47 -8.82
CA ARG A 189 20.84 10.42 -7.39
C ARG A 189 20.20 11.57 -6.62
N ASP A 190 20.16 12.76 -7.19
CA ASP A 190 19.60 13.96 -6.56
C ASP A 190 18.09 13.86 -6.29
N ASP A 191 17.35 13.04 -7.04
CA ASP A 191 15.92 12.82 -6.76
C ASP A 191 15.67 12.13 -5.42
N VAL A 192 16.69 11.45 -4.86
CA VAL A 192 16.60 10.76 -3.57
C VAL A 192 16.48 11.73 -2.40
N VAL A 193 16.83 13.01 -2.57
CA VAL A 193 16.68 14.04 -1.53
C VAL A 193 15.23 14.07 -1.02
N LYS A 194 14.23 13.93 -1.90
CA LYS A 194 12.81 13.90 -1.50
C LYS A 194 12.52 12.76 -0.52
N ASN A 195 13.14 11.58 -0.73
CA ASN A 195 12.99 10.44 0.16
C ASN A 195 13.69 10.64 1.50
N LEU A 196 14.86 11.29 1.51
CA LEU A 196 15.59 11.61 2.74
C LEU A 196 14.80 12.60 3.61
N ILE A 197 14.24 13.65 3.00
CA ILE A 197 13.40 14.63 3.70
C ILE A 197 12.14 13.97 4.29
N ALA A 198 11.48 13.10 3.52
CA ALA A 198 10.34 12.34 4.02
C ALA A 198 10.73 11.44 5.21
N HIS A 199 11.88 10.76 5.12
CA HIS A 199 12.43 9.93 6.20
C HIS A 199 12.66 10.74 7.49
N MET A 200 13.34 11.89 7.37
CA MET A 200 13.56 12.79 8.52
C MET A 200 12.25 13.31 9.10
N ASN A 201 11.28 13.67 8.25
CA ASN A 201 9.98 14.16 8.69
C ASN A 201 9.21 13.10 9.52
N ASN A 202 9.29 11.83 9.12
CA ASN A 202 8.67 10.70 9.84
C ASN A 202 9.39 10.44 11.17
N ASN A 203 10.73 10.45 11.19
CA ASN A 203 11.50 10.29 12.43
C ASN A 203 11.22 11.42 13.44
N MET A 204 11.03 12.65 12.97
CA MET A 204 10.70 13.80 13.80
C MET A 204 9.20 13.89 14.15
N MET A 205 8.37 12.87 13.87
CA MET A 205 6.93 12.95 14.11
C MET A 205 6.59 13.08 15.61
N ASN A 206 7.35 12.43 16.48
CA ASN A 206 7.11 12.47 17.92
C ASN A 206 8.10 13.38 18.69
N GLU A 207 8.98 14.07 17.96
CA GLU A 207 9.96 14.95 18.57
C GLU A 207 9.33 16.24 19.10
N THR A 208 9.68 16.60 20.33
CA THR A 208 9.17 17.81 20.99
C THR A 208 10.20 18.94 21.04
N PHE A 209 11.45 18.68 20.64
CA PHE A 209 12.56 19.66 20.63
C PHE A 209 12.72 20.41 21.97
N GLY A 210 12.44 19.72 23.08
CA GLY A 210 12.50 20.26 24.44
C GLY A 210 11.39 21.26 24.80
N VAL A 211 10.38 21.46 23.93
CA VAL A 211 9.27 22.42 24.15
C VAL A 211 8.23 21.87 25.14
N CYS A 212 8.03 20.55 25.16
CA CYS A 212 7.15 19.88 26.11
C CYS A 212 7.64 18.47 26.43
N ALA A 213 7.19 17.91 27.55
CA ALA A 213 7.49 16.54 27.96
C ALA A 213 6.76 15.47 27.11
N ASP A 214 5.59 15.81 26.58
CA ASP A 214 4.75 14.90 25.81
C ASP A 214 4.00 15.69 24.72
N ARG A 215 4.13 15.26 23.46
CA ARG A 215 3.44 15.85 22.30
C ARG A 215 1.93 15.77 22.45
N PHE A 216 1.41 14.71 23.06
CA PHE A 216 -0.03 14.50 23.22
C PHE A 216 -0.65 15.44 24.25
N LYS A 217 0.16 16.02 25.14
CA LYS A 217 -0.24 17.00 26.15
C LYS A 217 0.17 18.44 25.80
N ALA A 218 0.68 18.67 24.60
CA ALA A 218 1.13 19.99 24.16
C ALA A 218 -0.05 20.94 23.97
N THR A 219 0.07 22.15 24.52
CA THR A 219 -0.86 23.26 24.24
C THR A 219 -0.79 23.66 22.76
N SER A 220 -1.82 24.34 22.25
CA SER A 220 -1.85 24.81 20.86
C SER A 220 -0.65 25.69 20.50
N GLU A 221 -0.14 26.49 21.44
CA GLU A 221 1.04 27.33 21.24
C GLU A 221 2.34 26.51 21.16
N GLN A 222 2.50 25.51 22.02
CA GLN A 222 3.64 24.58 21.97
C GLN A 222 3.64 23.77 20.67
N LYS A 223 2.47 23.34 20.17
CA LYS A 223 2.36 22.64 18.88
C LYS A 223 2.85 23.51 17.71
N LYS A 224 2.55 24.81 17.71
CA LYS A 224 3.06 25.76 16.70
C LYS A 224 4.57 25.92 16.77
N GLN A 225 5.13 26.03 17.98
CA GLN A 225 6.58 26.13 18.17
C GLN A 225 7.32 24.86 17.72
N ILE A 226 6.77 23.68 18.02
CA ILE A 226 7.30 22.39 17.55
C ILE A 226 7.25 22.33 16.02
N ALA A 227 6.13 22.71 15.41
CA ALA A 227 5.98 22.73 13.96
C ALA A 227 6.96 23.70 13.29
N ALA A 228 7.19 24.88 13.87
CA ALA A 228 8.15 25.86 13.38
C ALA A 228 9.59 25.33 13.42
N LYS A 229 10.02 24.75 14.55
CA LYS A 229 11.34 24.12 14.66
C LYS A 229 11.51 22.95 13.68
N LYS A 230 10.48 22.12 13.53
CA LYS A 230 10.48 21.03 12.55
C LYS A 230 10.66 21.56 11.12
N ALA A 231 9.95 22.62 10.76
CA ALA A 231 10.04 23.24 9.45
C ALA A 231 11.43 23.85 9.19
N GLU A 232 12.06 24.46 10.20
CA GLU A 232 13.42 24.99 10.12
C GLU A 232 14.46 23.89 9.82
N ILE A 233 14.40 22.77 10.55
CA ILE A 233 15.28 21.62 10.34
C ILE A 233 15.08 21.02 8.95
N LEU A 234 13.81 20.84 8.52
CA LEU A 234 13.51 20.32 7.18
C LEU A 234 13.95 21.27 6.07
N LYS A 235 13.89 22.60 6.29
CA LYS A 235 14.40 23.60 5.36
C LYS A 235 15.92 23.48 5.22
N LYS A 236 16.66 23.38 6.33
CA LYS A 236 18.11 23.16 6.33
C LYS A 236 18.47 21.90 5.55
N ALA A 237 17.77 20.80 5.81
CA ALA A 237 17.97 19.55 5.10
C ALA A 237 17.68 19.66 3.60
N LYS A 238 16.64 20.41 3.20
CA LYS A 238 16.30 20.64 1.79
C LYS A 238 17.37 21.47 1.07
N GLU A 239 17.92 22.48 1.73
CA GLU A 239 19.00 23.32 1.18
C GLU A 239 20.32 22.54 1.04
N ALA A 240 20.63 21.65 1.99
CA ALA A 240 21.82 20.80 1.95
C ALA A 240 21.73 19.65 0.93
N GLY A 241 20.52 19.27 0.50
CA GLY A 241 20.31 18.16 -0.45
C GLY A 241 20.82 16.83 0.12
N LEU A 242 21.63 16.10 -0.65
CA LEU A 242 22.28 14.87 -0.15
C LEU A 242 23.43 15.16 0.82
N GLY A 243 23.97 16.38 0.85
CA GLY A 243 24.96 16.81 1.85
C GLY A 243 24.39 16.80 3.27
N ALA A 244 23.05 16.74 3.44
CA ALA A 244 22.42 16.53 4.74
C ALA A 244 22.86 15.21 5.41
N LEU A 245 23.31 14.22 4.63
CA LEU A 245 23.86 12.97 5.14
C LEU A 245 25.20 13.12 5.85
N ASP A 246 25.88 14.25 5.68
CA ASP A 246 27.17 14.54 6.31
C ASP A 246 27.07 15.67 7.37
N ASP A 247 25.88 16.27 7.55
CA ASP A 247 25.64 17.34 8.55
C ASP A 247 25.46 16.75 9.96
N PRO A 248 26.36 17.08 10.92
CA PRO A 248 26.30 16.54 12.28
C PRO A 248 25.00 16.84 13.04
N GLU A 249 24.37 17.99 12.78
CA GLU A 249 23.13 18.38 13.46
C GLU A 249 21.92 17.57 12.95
N LEU A 250 21.96 17.15 11.69
CA LEU A 250 20.88 16.40 11.05
C LEU A 250 21.00 14.88 11.29
N GLN A 251 22.21 14.39 11.58
CA GLN A 251 22.47 12.96 11.83
C GLN A 251 21.53 12.35 12.88
N GLN A 252 21.17 13.10 13.93
CA GLN A 252 20.28 12.61 14.99
C GLN A 252 18.88 12.21 14.48
N TYR A 253 18.45 12.75 13.33
CA TYR A 253 17.15 12.47 12.72
C TYR A 253 17.25 11.52 11.53
N ILE A 254 18.45 11.04 11.20
CA ILE A 254 18.73 10.16 10.07
C ILE A 254 19.07 8.78 10.62
N SER A 255 18.45 7.74 10.06
CA SER A 255 18.65 6.38 10.55
C SER A 255 20.01 5.82 10.09
N PRO A 256 20.64 4.90 10.83
CA PRO A 256 21.97 4.34 10.51
C PRO A 256 22.12 3.80 9.08
N ALA A 257 21.04 3.26 8.52
CA ALA A 257 21.04 2.72 7.16
C ALA A 257 21.32 3.77 6.06
N TRP A 258 21.21 5.06 6.37
CA TRP A 258 21.56 6.17 5.49
C TRP A 258 22.94 6.78 5.80
N SER A 259 23.45 6.62 7.03
CA SER A 259 24.68 7.28 7.48
C SER A 259 25.92 6.37 7.39
N GLU A 260 25.77 5.07 7.60
CA GLU A 260 26.89 4.13 7.52
C GLU A 260 27.39 3.98 6.08
N PHE A 261 28.70 4.14 5.87
CA PHE A 261 29.32 4.13 4.54
C PHE A 261 28.91 2.93 3.66
N HIS A 262 28.93 1.72 4.21
CA HIS A 262 28.60 0.49 3.47
C HIS A 262 27.10 0.37 3.13
N SER A 263 26.23 0.87 4.01
CA SER A 263 24.77 0.75 3.89
C SER A 263 24.14 1.91 3.11
N ARG A 264 24.75 3.11 3.21
CA ARG A 264 24.32 4.36 2.55
C ARG A 264 24.18 4.19 1.06
N GLU A 265 25.18 3.63 0.38
CA GLU A 265 25.13 3.52 -1.08
C GLU A 265 24.04 2.54 -1.55
N GLN A 266 23.87 1.41 -0.86
CA GLN A 266 22.77 0.47 -1.15
C GLN A 266 21.41 1.10 -0.90
N MET A 267 21.30 1.93 0.15
CA MET A 267 20.09 2.68 0.45
C MET A 267 19.74 3.68 -0.66
N LEU A 268 20.72 4.45 -1.14
CA LEU A 268 20.55 5.41 -2.23
C LEU A 268 20.16 4.72 -3.54
N ILE A 269 20.86 3.64 -3.90
CA ILE A 269 20.53 2.81 -5.07
C ILE A 269 19.09 2.31 -4.98
N ARG A 270 18.69 1.76 -3.83
CA ARG A 270 17.31 1.29 -3.62
C ARG A 270 16.28 2.40 -3.78
N LYS A 271 16.52 3.60 -3.26
CA LYS A 271 15.58 4.73 -3.40
C LYS A 271 15.51 5.23 -4.83
N MET A 272 16.63 5.29 -5.55
CA MET A 272 16.65 5.60 -7.00
C MET A 272 15.81 4.58 -7.78
N ARG A 273 16.01 3.28 -7.56
CA ARG A 273 15.22 2.21 -8.18
C ARG A 273 13.73 2.34 -7.90
N ASN A 274 13.37 2.53 -6.62
CA ASN A 274 11.97 2.68 -6.22
C ASN A 274 11.31 3.92 -6.86
N ASN A 275 12.02 5.04 -6.95
CA ASN A 275 11.51 6.25 -7.58
C ASN A 275 11.25 6.05 -9.09
N ILE A 276 12.08 5.24 -9.77
CA ILE A 276 11.85 4.85 -11.17
C ILE A 276 10.63 3.95 -11.28
N VAL A 277 10.62 2.85 -10.50
CA VAL A 277 9.54 1.87 -10.54
C VAL A 277 8.20 2.53 -10.29
N LYS A 278 8.09 3.45 -9.33
CA LYS A 278 6.85 4.20 -9.03
C LYS A 278 6.26 4.95 -10.22
N LYS A 279 7.08 5.44 -11.17
CA LYS A 279 6.62 6.19 -12.34
C LYS A 279 5.93 5.31 -13.39
N ILE A 280 6.19 4.01 -13.36
CA ILE A 280 5.68 3.09 -14.38
C ILE A 280 4.32 2.56 -13.92
N PRO A 281 3.25 2.68 -14.74
CA PRO A 281 1.92 2.22 -14.36
C PRO A 281 1.89 0.70 -14.17
N LYS A 282 1.12 0.25 -13.18
CA LYS A 282 0.83 -1.17 -12.97
C LYS A 282 -0.61 -1.46 -13.38
N ASP A 283 -0.83 -2.71 -13.74
CA ASP A 283 -2.12 -3.31 -13.99
C ASP A 283 -2.18 -4.63 -13.21
N PHE A 284 -2.94 -4.62 -12.12
CA PHE A 284 -3.08 -5.78 -11.24
C PHE A 284 -4.21 -6.72 -11.69
N GLY A 285 -4.99 -6.36 -12.71
CA GLY A 285 -6.15 -7.12 -13.18
C GLY A 285 -7.31 -7.25 -12.18
N SER A 286 -7.15 -6.75 -10.95
CA SER A 286 -8.15 -6.78 -9.89
C SER A 286 -8.01 -5.56 -8.99
N ALA A 287 -9.11 -4.85 -8.76
CA ALA A 287 -9.17 -3.71 -7.85
C ALA A 287 -8.79 -4.09 -6.42
N PHE A 288 -9.07 -5.34 -6.02
CA PHE A 288 -8.67 -5.86 -4.71
C PHE A 288 -7.15 -5.89 -4.57
N VAL A 289 -6.43 -6.44 -5.56
CA VAL A 289 -4.95 -6.51 -5.54
C VAL A 289 -4.33 -5.11 -5.59
N GLU A 290 -4.93 -4.18 -6.32
CA GLU A 290 -4.50 -2.79 -6.35
C GLU A 290 -4.61 -2.11 -4.98
N ILE A 291 -5.72 -2.33 -4.25
CA ILE A 291 -5.89 -1.83 -2.88
C ILE A 291 -4.81 -2.43 -1.95
N LEU A 292 -4.56 -3.74 -2.04
CA LEU A 292 -3.51 -4.39 -1.25
C LEU A 292 -2.13 -3.80 -1.54
N HIS A 293 -1.79 -3.58 -2.83
CA HIS A 293 -0.56 -2.91 -3.22
C HIS A 293 -0.45 -1.51 -2.61
N ASN A 294 -1.50 -0.70 -2.71
CA ASN A 294 -1.47 0.69 -2.23
C ASN A 294 -1.30 0.76 -0.71
N ASN A 295 -1.93 -0.15 0.03
CA ASN A 295 -1.77 -0.26 1.49
C ASN A 295 -0.32 -0.61 1.91
N VAL A 296 0.40 -1.40 1.10
CA VAL A 296 1.78 -1.81 1.40
C VAL A 296 2.81 -0.80 0.87
N ALA A 297 2.55 -0.19 -0.28
CA ALA A 297 3.50 0.68 -0.98
C ALA A 297 3.47 2.13 -0.48
N ASP A 298 2.36 2.58 0.12
CA ASP A 298 2.17 3.95 0.55
C ASP A 298 1.78 4.04 2.04
N GLU A 299 2.76 4.41 2.86
CA GLU A 299 2.58 4.67 4.29
C GLU A 299 1.56 5.80 4.52
N THR A 300 1.50 6.81 3.65
CA THR A 300 0.54 7.91 3.74
C THR A 300 -0.88 7.49 3.40
N TYR A 301 -1.07 6.57 2.45
CA TYR A 301 -2.38 5.99 2.16
C TYR A 301 -2.89 5.19 3.37
N SER A 302 -2.02 4.41 4.01
CA SER A 302 -2.37 3.67 5.23
C SER A 302 -2.71 4.59 6.40
N SER A 303 -1.98 5.70 6.57
CA SER A 303 -2.23 6.66 7.64
C SER A 303 -3.51 7.47 7.42
N VAL A 304 -3.80 7.85 6.17
CA VAL A 304 -5.04 8.56 5.80
C VAL A 304 -6.24 7.64 5.93
N GLN A 305 -6.17 6.39 5.48
CA GLN A 305 -7.24 5.41 5.72
C GLN A 305 -7.49 5.18 7.21
N ARG A 306 -6.42 5.09 8.01
CA ARG A 306 -6.53 4.96 9.45
C ARG A 306 -7.17 6.20 10.09
N GLU A 307 -6.72 7.39 9.71
CA GLU A 307 -7.29 8.67 10.17
C GLU A 307 -8.78 8.79 9.78
N ILE A 308 -9.13 8.47 8.53
CA ILE A 308 -10.52 8.41 8.08
C ILE A 308 -11.31 7.41 8.92
N SER A 309 -10.78 6.21 9.18
CA SER A 309 -11.50 5.20 9.97
C SER A 309 -11.68 5.58 11.45
N GLU A 310 -10.71 6.31 12.01
CA GLU A 310 -10.73 6.76 13.41
C GLU A 310 -11.62 8.01 13.59
N ASN A 311 -11.70 8.88 12.57
CA ASN A 311 -12.48 10.13 12.58
C ASN A 311 -13.81 10.04 11.81
N ALA A 312 -14.10 8.92 11.15
CA ALA A 312 -15.37 8.71 10.47
C ALA A 312 -16.51 8.79 11.49
N ASN A 313 -17.43 9.73 11.27
CA ASN A 313 -18.60 9.98 12.12
C ASN A 313 -18.28 10.46 13.55
N SER A 314 -17.09 11.00 13.82
CA SER A 314 -16.77 11.58 15.13
C SER A 314 -17.34 12.98 15.33
N GLU A 315 -17.64 13.70 14.24
CA GLU A 315 -18.29 15.01 14.29
C GLU A 315 -19.72 14.90 13.73
N PRO A 316 -20.76 15.29 14.50
CA PRO A 316 -22.11 15.35 13.99
C PRO A 316 -22.20 16.42 12.89
N ILE A 317 -22.68 16.03 11.71
CA ILE A 317 -22.99 16.98 10.64
C ILE A 317 -24.26 17.71 11.05
N ASP A 318 -24.13 18.95 11.51
CA ASP A 318 -25.27 19.80 11.84
C ASP A 318 -25.87 20.34 10.54
N VAL A 319 -26.74 19.53 9.92
CA VAL A 319 -27.53 19.98 8.77
C VAL A 319 -28.69 20.80 9.32
N GLU A 320 -28.50 22.11 9.47
CA GLU A 320 -29.62 23.03 9.65
C GLU A 320 -30.51 22.93 8.40
N ALA A 321 -31.60 22.17 8.50
CA ALA A 321 -32.65 22.14 7.51
C ALA A 321 -33.25 23.56 7.45
N LYS A 322 -32.77 24.38 6.51
CA LYS A 322 -33.49 25.59 6.11
C LYS A 322 -34.82 25.15 5.52
N VAL A 323 -35.86 25.16 6.36
CA VAL A 323 -37.25 25.14 5.91
C VAL A 323 -37.46 26.45 5.18
N THR A 324 -37.26 26.44 3.87
CA THR A 324 -37.66 27.55 3.01
C THR A 324 -39.18 27.54 2.96
N ASN A 325 -39.82 28.40 3.76
CA ASN A 325 -41.23 28.71 3.58
C ASN A 325 -41.38 29.42 2.24
N GLU A 326 -41.72 28.67 1.19
CA GLU A 326 -42.16 29.23 -0.08
C GLU A 326 -43.49 29.96 0.16
N THR A 327 -43.40 31.28 0.30
CA THR A 327 -44.56 32.16 0.20
C THR A 327 -44.84 32.31 -1.29
N THR A 328 -45.99 31.81 -1.71
CA THR A 328 -46.55 31.99 -3.06
C THR A 328 -46.73 33.46 -3.37
N GLU A 329 -45.90 34.02 -4.23
CA GLU A 329 -46.22 35.24 -4.98
C GLU A 329 -46.02 34.99 -6.48
N ALA A 330 -47.11 35.16 -7.21
CA ALA A 330 -47.24 34.95 -8.65
C ALA A 330 -46.46 36.01 -9.43
N VAL A 331 -45.78 35.58 -10.50
CA VAL A 331 -45.22 36.47 -11.53
C VAL A 331 -45.80 36.07 -12.89
N PRO A 332 -46.31 37.03 -13.69
CA PRO A 332 -47.23 36.75 -14.78
C PRO A 332 -46.55 36.28 -16.06
N ASN A 333 -47.31 35.47 -16.80
CA ASN A 333 -46.99 34.85 -18.08
C ASN A 333 -46.96 35.91 -19.21
N SER A 334 -45.89 35.95 -20.00
CA SER A 334 -45.87 36.60 -21.32
C SER A 334 -44.78 35.99 -22.18
N ILE A 335 -45.15 34.97 -22.96
CA ILE A 335 -44.39 34.53 -24.13
C ILE A 335 -45.37 34.58 -25.30
N THR A 336 -45.09 35.47 -26.25
CA THR A 336 -45.81 35.63 -27.52
C THR A 336 -45.50 34.48 -28.47
N GLU A 337 -46.56 33.87 -29.00
CA GLU A 337 -46.57 32.87 -30.07
C GLU A 337 -46.15 33.47 -31.42
N THR A 338 -45.52 32.67 -32.31
CA THR A 338 -46.08 32.23 -33.62
C THR A 338 -45.07 31.38 -34.44
N PRO A 339 -45.52 30.56 -35.40
CA PRO A 339 -45.29 29.10 -35.38
C PRO A 339 -44.65 28.55 -36.67
N VAL A 340 -44.51 27.22 -36.78
CA VAL A 340 -44.62 26.30 -37.95
C VAL A 340 -44.10 24.94 -37.44
N GLY A 341 -44.75 23.78 -37.52
CA GLY A 341 -45.92 23.27 -38.23
C GLY A 341 -45.66 21.77 -38.50
N GLY A 342 -46.65 20.89 -38.32
CA GLY A 342 -46.62 19.50 -38.80
C GLY A 342 -47.11 18.43 -37.81
N GLU A 343 -48.36 18.02 -37.97
CA GLU A 343 -49.07 16.95 -37.25
C GLU A 343 -48.52 15.54 -37.53
N ALA A 344 -48.60 14.64 -36.55
CA ALA A 344 -49.14 13.27 -36.73
C ALA A 344 -49.50 12.62 -35.39
N THR A 345 -50.62 11.91 -35.41
CA THR A 345 -51.48 11.36 -34.33
C THR A 345 -51.08 10.01 -33.71
N ARG A 346 -51.59 9.77 -32.48
CA ARG A 346 -51.88 8.48 -31.78
C ARG A 346 -50.66 7.63 -31.35
N GLU A 347 -50.62 6.95 -30.21
CA GLU A 347 -51.65 6.18 -29.49
C GLU A 347 -51.23 5.97 -28.01
N GLU A 348 -52.21 5.80 -27.12
CA GLU A 348 -52.02 5.43 -25.71
C GLU A 348 -51.48 3.99 -25.58
N GLY A 349 -50.47 3.80 -24.74
CA GLY A 349 -49.98 2.48 -24.35
C GLY A 349 -49.49 2.50 -22.90
N LYS A 350 -50.31 1.98 -21.99
CA LYS A 350 -49.90 1.62 -20.63
C LYS A 350 -48.84 0.52 -20.69
N GLN A 351 -47.73 0.67 -19.97
CA GLN A 351 -47.00 -0.48 -19.47
C GLN A 351 -46.33 -0.16 -18.15
N GLU A 352 -46.60 -1.03 -17.18
CA GLU A 352 -46.26 -0.96 -15.77
C GLU A 352 -44.79 -1.34 -15.52
N ASP A 353 -44.14 -0.62 -14.59
CA ASP A 353 -42.88 -1.01 -13.97
C ASP A 353 -43.05 -2.30 -13.14
N PRO A 354 -42.18 -3.31 -13.26
CA PRO A 354 -42.12 -4.38 -12.27
C PRO A 354 -41.27 -3.93 -11.07
N ALA A 355 -41.94 -3.92 -9.93
CA ALA A 355 -41.39 -3.64 -8.61
C ALA A 355 -40.24 -4.59 -8.24
N GLN A 356 -39.22 -3.98 -7.65
CA GLN A 356 -38.06 -4.60 -7.04
C GLN A 356 -38.42 -4.94 -5.58
N GLY A 357 -38.64 -6.23 -5.30
CA GLY A 357 -38.90 -6.71 -3.94
C GLY A 357 -39.39 -8.15 -3.94
N ASP A 358 -38.46 -9.12 -3.79
CA ASP A 358 -38.67 -10.43 -3.14
C ASP A 358 -37.46 -11.36 -3.39
N LEU A 359 -36.32 -11.05 -2.77
CA LEU A 359 -35.18 -11.99 -2.71
C LEU A 359 -34.72 -12.34 -1.29
N PHE A 360 -35.30 -11.72 -0.25
CA PHE A 360 -34.88 -11.93 1.14
C PHE A 360 -35.69 -12.99 1.90
N ASP A 361 -36.87 -13.39 1.41
CA ASP A 361 -37.74 -14.34 2.11
C ASP A 361 -37.52 -15.82 1.72
N GLN A 362 -36.73 -16.09 0.67
CA GLN A 362 -36.40 -17.47 0.27
C GLN A 362 -35.16 -18.05 0.97
N GLU A 363 -34.26 -17.23 1.52
CA GLU A 363 -33.07 -17.71 2.24
C GLU A 363 -33.34 -18.06 3.71
N MET A 364 -34.35 -17.45 4.34
CA MET A 364 -34.72 -17.72 5.74
C MET A 364 -35.42 -19.06 5.94
N ALA A 365 -36.20 -19.53 4.95
CA ALA A 365 -36.90 -20.82 5.03
C ALA A 365 -35.99 -22.05 4.87
N ALA A 366 -34.81 -21.88 4.26
CA ALA A 366 -33.83 -22.96 4.09
C ALA A 366 -32.95 -23.17 5.36
N ALA A 367 -32.79 -22.14 6.19
CA ALA A 367 -31.97 -22.18 7.39
C ALA A 367 -32.68 -22.87 8.59
N GLU A 368 -34.01 -22.77 8.68
CA GLU A 368 -34.78 -23.37 9.78
C GLU A 368 -34.96 -24.90 9.63
N ALA A 369 -34.90 -25.44 8.40
CA ALA A 369 -35.02 -26.88 8.16
C ALA A 369 -33.74 -27.67 8.54
N TYR A 370 -32.57 -27.02 8.62
CA TYR A 370 -31.30 -27.67 8.98
C TYR A 370 -31.09 -27.74 10.51
N ALA A 371 -31.76 -26.88 11.29
CA ALA A 371 -31.62 -26.82 12.75
C ALA A 371 -32.47 -27.86 13.51
N ALA A 372 -33.43 -28.53 12.85
CA ALA A 372 -34.35 -29.47 13.50
C ALA A 372 -33.97 -30.96 13.37
N GLY A 373 -32.82 -31.29 12.74
CA GLY A 373 -32.52 -32.65 12.28
C GLY A 373 -31.45 -33.46 13.02
N VAL A 374 -30.82 -32.96 14.09
CA VAL A 374 -29.70 -33.69 14.74
C VAL A 374 -29.99 -33.92 16.22
N GLY A 375 -30.69 -35.02 16.51
CA GLY A 375 -31.01 -35.45 17.86
C GLY A 375 -31.50 -36.90 17.91
N ALA A 376 -30.64 -37.86 17.55
CA ALA A 376 -30.86 -39.27 17.88
C ALA A 376 -29.50 -39.98 18.05
N THR A 377 -29.23 -40.44 19.27
CA THR A 377 -28.09 -41.27 19.68
C THR A 377 -28.26 -42.73 19.22
N PRO A 378 -27.17 -43.52 19.14
CA PRO A 378 -27.18 -44.87 18.60
C PRO A 378 -27.46 -45.93 19.68
N ASP A 379 -28.10 -47.03 19.28
CA ASP A 379 -28.09 -48.30 20.03
C ASP A 379 -27.87 -49.48 19.05
N PHE A 380 -26.86 -50.29 19.41
CA PHE A 380 -26.35 -51.56 18.85
C PHE A 380 -25.57 -51.56 17.52
#